data_AF-A0A5D0VEC3-F1
#
_entry.id   AF-A0A5D0VEC3-F1
#
_cell.length_a   1.000
_cell.length_b   1.000
_cell.length_c   1.000
_cell.angle_alpha   90.00
_cell.angle_beta   90.00
_cell.angle_gamma   90.00
#
_symmetry.space_group_name_H-M   'P 1'
#
loop_
_entity.id
_entity.type
_entity.pdbx_description
1 polymer ?
#
loop_
_entity_poly.entity_id
_entity_poly.type
_entity_poly.pdbx_seq_one_letter_code
_entity_poly.pdbx_strand_id
1 'polypeptide(L)'
;MPDPFRIERFLSNPKLGPRLLFFSGGTALNGIAQQLKRYTHNSIHLVTPFDSGGSSQGLRLAFNMPAIGDLRSRLIALADETVLGHPDVFRLFTHRFG
;
A
#
# COMPACT_ATOMS: atom_id res chain seq x y z
N MET A 1 16.67 2.35 23.08
CA MET A 1 15.94 1.30 22.34
C MET A 1 14.44 1.54 22.47
N PRO A 2 13.60 1.13 21.51
CA PRO A 2 12.15 1.26 21.62
C PRO A 2 11.59 0.38 22.76
N ASP A 3 10.50 0.83 23.38
CA ASP A 3 9.82 0.15 24.49
C ASP A 3 9.08 -1.12 23.99
N PRO A 4 9.48 -2.33 24.45
CA PRO A 4 8.88 -3.58 24.01
C PRO A 4 7.37 -3.68 24.27
N PHE A 5 6.90 -3.14 25.39
CA PHE A 5 5.48 -3.19 25.75
C PHE A 5 4.62 -2.36 24.78
N ARG A 6 5.17 -1.24 24.28
CA ARG A 6 4.49 -0.45 23.24
C ARG A 6 4.39 -1.21 21.93
N ILE A 7 5.44 -1.94 21.55
CA ILE A 7 5.46 -2.73 20.30
C ILE A 7 4.41 -3.84 20.36
N GLU A 8 4.34 -4.60 21.45
CA GLU A 8 3.35 -5.66 21.64
C GLU A 8 1.92 -5.13 21.68
N ARG A 9 1.71 -3.97 22.33
CA ARG A 9 0.40 -3.29 22.34
C ARG A 9 -0.04 -2.90 20.94
N PHE A 10 0.88 -2.41 20.11
CA PHE A 10 0.55 -2.01 18.74
C PHE A 10 0.31 -3.20 17.82
N LEU A 11 1.01 -4.32 18.03
CA LEU A 11 0.71 -5.58 17.34
C LEU A 11 -0.67 -6.12 17.67
N SER A 12 -1.05 -6.10 18.95
CA SER A 12 -2.35 -6.61 19.40
C SER A 12 -3.52 -5.70 19.01
N ASN A 13 -3.30 -4.38 18.96
CA ASN A 13 -4.32 -3.43 18.52
C ASN A 13 -3.72 -2.30 17.65
N PRO A 14 -3.58 -2.52 16.34
CA PRO A 14 -2.98 -1.55 15.42
C PRO A 14 -3.75 -0.23 15.30
N LYS A 15 -5.02 -0.17 15.73
CA LYS A 15 -5.78 1.10 15.79
C LYS A 15 -5.18 2.09 16.79
N LEU A 16 -4.50 1.59 17.81
CA LEU A 16 -3.77 2.40 18.80
C LEU A 16 -2.34 2.72 18.37
N GLY A 17 -1.93 2.24 17.20
CA GLY A 17 -0.61 2.44 16.64
C GLY A 17 -0.29 3.91 16.36
N PRO A 18 1.01 4.26 16.24
CA PRO A 18 1.45 5.62 15.95
C PRO A 18 0.95 6.10 14.58
N ARG A 19 0.76 7.41 14.44
CA ARG A 19 0.45 8.03 13.15
C ARG A 19 1.71 8.14 12.31
N LEU A 20 1.66 7.63 11.09
CA LEU A 20 2.79 7.66 10.15
C LEU A 20 2.40 8.39 8.87
N LEU A 21 3.29 9.24 8.36
CA LEU A 21 3.17 9.87 7.05
C LEU A 21 4.34 9.44 6.19
N PHE A 22 4.05 8.91 5.01
CA PHE A 22 5.04 8.52 4.03
C PHE A 22 4.98 9.42 2.80
N PHE A 23 6.13 9.97 2.43
CA PHE A 23 6.35 10.56 1.11
C PHE A 23 7.06 9.51 0.27
N SER A 24 6.38 8.91 -0.69
CA SER A 24 6.98 7.85 -1.50
C SER A 24 6.40 7.79 -2.90
N GLY A 25 7.23 7.53 -3.89
CA GLY A 25 6.79 7.05 -5.21
C GLY A 25 6.42 5.56 -5.16
N GLY A 26 6.74 4.83 -6.22
CA GLY A 26 6.32 3.45 -6.49
C GLY A 26 6.64 2.37 -5.46
N THR A 27 7.25 1.27 -5.92
CA THR A 27 7.19 -0.01 -5.20
C THR A 27 8.15 -0.11 -4.00
N ALA A 28 9.14 0.77 -3.90
CA ALA A 28 10.21 0.69 -2.91
C ALA A 28 9.72 0.65 -1.45
N LEU A 29 8.60 1.32 -1.13
CA LEU A 29 8.06 1.38 0.23
C LEU A 29 6.96 0.31 0.47
N ASN A 30 6.60 -0.52 -0.53
CA ASN A 30 5.58 -1.56 -0.36
C ASN A 30 5.90 -2.56 0.77
N GLY A 31 7.14 -3.08 0.81
CA GLY A 31 7.52 -4.07 1.83
C GLY A 31 7.47 -3.49 3.24
N ILE A 32 7.90 -2.24 3.41
CA ILE A 32 7.82 -1.53 4.69
C ILE A 32 6.36 -1.27 5.06
N ALA A 33 5.51 -0.86 4.12
CA ALA A 33 4.08 -0.64 4.35
C ALA A 33 3.38 -1.95 4.77
N GLN A 34 3.68 -3.07 4.11
CA GLN A 34 3.17 -4.40 4.46
C GLN A 34 3.54 -4.82 5.89
N GLN A 35 4.76 -4.50 6.34
CA GLN A 35 5.16 -4.81 7.71
C GLN A 35 4.56 -3.86 8.73
N LEU A 36 4.57 -2.54 8.46
CA LEU A 36 4.11 -1.53 9.41
C LEU A 36 2.59 -1.52 9.60
N LYS A 37 1.80 -1.97 8.62
CA LYS A 37 0.33 -2.10 8.78
C LYS A 37 -0.06 -3.02 9.94
N ARG A 38 0.82 -3.96 10.31
CA ARG A 38 0.66 -4.86 11.48
C ARG A 38 0.73 -4.14 12.82
N TYR A 39 1.33 -2.94 12.85
CA TYR A 39 1.55 -2.16 14.07
C TYR A 39 0.73 -0.87 14.07
N THR A 40 0.28 -0.39 12.91
CA THR A 40 -0.57 0.80 12.84
C THR A 40 -1.49 0.78 11.63
N HIS A 41 -2.76 1.11 11.85
CA HIS A 41 -3.70 1.44 10.78
C HIS A 41 -3.72 2.95 10.46
N ASN A 42 -2.93 3.74 11.19
CA ASN A 42 -2.95 5.19 11.15
C ASN A 42 -1.86 5.74 10.21
N SER A 43 -1.74 5.16 9.00
CA SER A 43 -0.73 5.57 8.02
C SER A 43 -1.33 6.37 6.86
N ILE A 44 -0.69 7.47 6.51
CA ILE A 44 -1.00 8.29 5.33
C ILE A 44 0.14 8.11 4.32
N HIS A 45 -0.19 7.84 3.06
CA HIS A 45 0.79 7.63 1.99
C HIS A 45 0.55 8.66 0.89
N LEU A 46 1.48 9.60 0.76
CA LEU A 46 1.50 10.56 -0.34
C LEU A 46 2.27 9.95 -1.49
N VAL A 47 1.53 9.54 -2.50
CA VAL A 47 2.04 8.88 -3.71
C VAL A 47 2.09 9.90 -4.85
N THR A 48 3.27 10.11 -5.44
CA THR A 48 3.42 11.06 -6.55
C THR A 48 2.89 10.46 -7.84
N PRO A 49 2.16 11.23 -8.67
CA PRO A 49 1.59 10.73 -9.94
C PRO A 49 2.61 10.67 -11.08
N PHE A 50 3.90 10.80 -10.79
CA PHE A 50 4.94 10.96 -11.80
C PHE A 50 5.57 9.65 -12.26
N ASP A 51 5.40 8.58 -11.50
CA ASP A 51 6.06 7.31 -11.77
C ASP A 51 5.04 6.23 -12.21
N SER A 52 5.52 5.25 -12.98
CA SER A 52 4.81 4.34 -13.90
C SER A 52 4.75 4.77 -15.38
N GLY A 53 5.85 5.30 -15.91
CA GLY A 53 6.14 5.21 -17.35
C GLY A 53 6.18 3.78 -17.94
N GLY A 54 5.79 2.75 -17.18
CA GLY A 54 5.69 1.34 -17.58
C GLY A 54 4.26 0.89 -17.89
N SER A 55 3.79 -0.23 -17.33
CA SER A 55 2.54 -0.93 -17.73
C SER A 55 1.25 -0.10 -17.70
N SER A 56 1.23 1.01 -16.96
CA SER A 56 0.07 1.91 -16.89
C SER A 56 0.07 2.97 -18.00
N GLN A 57 1.17 3.12 -18.76
CA GLN A 57 1.32 4.12 -19.81
C GLN A 57 0.28 3.99 -20.92
N GLY A 58 -0.03 2.77 -21.36
CA GLY A 58 -1.05 2.52 -22.37
C GLY A 58 -2.44 2.98 -21.94
N LEU A 59 -2.84 2.66 -20.69
CA LEU A 59 -4.10 3.15 -20.10
C LEU A 59 -4.10 4.68 -19.95
N ARG A 60 -2.97 5.25 -19.54
CA ARG A 60 -2.80 6.69 -19.37
C ARG A 60 -3.06 7.44 -20.67
N LEU A 61 -2.50 6.94 -21.77
CA LEU A 61 -2.68 7.49 -23.12
C LEU A 61 -4.09 7.24 -23.67
N ALA A 62 -4.65 6.05 -23.46
CA ALA A 62 -5.96 5.68 -23.98
C ALA A 62 -7.13 6.39 -23.27
N PHE A 63 -7.01 6.63 -21.95
CA PHE A 63 -8.10 7.15 -21.12
C PHE A 63 -7.85 8.58 -20.58
N ASN A 64 -6.75 9.23 -20.99
CA ASN A 64 -6.35 10.55 -20.50
C ASN A 64 -6.42 10.68 -18.96
N MET A 65 -5.94 9.64 -18.27
CA MET A 65 -6.03 9.50 -16.81
C MET A 65 -4.65 9.72 -16.16
N PRO A 66 -4.56 10.07 -14.85
CA PRO A 66 -3.28 10.16 -14.15
C PRO A 66 -2.59 8.79 -14.01
N ALA A 67 -1.30 8.78 -13.70
CA ALA A 67 -0.57 7.55 -13.45
C ALA A 67 -1.07 6.87 -12.16
N ILE A 68 -1.80 5.75 -12.29
CA ILE A 68 -2.38 5.01 -11.16
C ILE A 68 -1.53 3.83 -10.67
N GLY A 69 -0.40 3.55 -11.32
CA GLY A 69 0.40 2.35 -11.05
C GLY A 69 0.89 2.26 -9.62
N ASP A 70 1.46 3.35 -9.12
CA ASP A 70 2.00 3.43 -7.77
C ASP A 70 0.91 3.42 -6.70
N LEU A 71 -0.21 4.08 -6.98
CA LEU A 71 -1.38 4.09 -6.11
C LEU A 71 -1.94 2.67 -5.95
N ARG A 72 -2.17 1.96 -7.07
CA ARG A 72 -2.60 0.56 -7.08
C ARG A 72 -1.63 -0.31 -6.29
N SER A 73 -0.34 -0.19 -6.58
CA SER A 73 0.72 -0.93 -5.90
C SER A 73 0.67 -0.71 -4.38
N ARG A 74 0.45 0.54 -3.93
CA ARG A 74 0.34 0.86 -2.52
C ARG A 74 -0.91 0.31 -1.86
N LEU A 75 -2.06 0.37 -2.55
CA LEU A 75 -3.29 -0.24 -2.05
C LEU A 75 -3.12 -1.74 -1.83
N ILE A 76 -2.48 -2.44 -2.77
CA ILE A 76 -2.19 -3.88 -2.65
C ILE A 76 -1.28 -4.16 -1.44
N ALA A 77 -0.25 -3.33 -1.21
CA ALA A 77 0.63 -3.48 -0.05
C ALA A 77 -0.10 -3.30 1.30
N LEU A 78 -1.12 -2.45 1.34
CA LEU A 78 -1.90 -2.15 2.54
C LEU A 78 -3.14 -3.05 2.71
N ALA A 79 -3.60 -3.71 1.65
CA ALA A 79 -4.78 -4.57 1.67
C ALA A 79 -4.61 -5.72 2.66
N ASP A 80 -5.69 -6.13 3.32
CA ASP A 80 -5.67 -7.29 4.21
C ASP A 80 -5.50 -8.57 3.37
N GLU A 81 -4.49 -9.37 3.71
CA GLU A 81 -4.13 -10.60 3.00
C GLU A 81 -4.71 -11.85 3.67
N THR A 82 -5.42 -11.70 4.79
CA THR A 82 -6.10 -12.82 5.45
C THR A 82 -7.26 -13.32 4.59
N VAL A 83 -7.60 -14.60 4.72
CA VAL A 83 -8.62 -15.30 3.89
C VAL A 83 -10.02 -14.65 3.94
N LEU A 84 -10.27 -13.73 4.88
CA LEU A 84 -11.48 -12.92 4.99
C LEU A 84 -11.44 -11.59 4.18
N GLY A 85 -10.29 -11.26 3.57
CA GLY A 85 -9.99 -9.96 2.95
C GLY A 85 -10.45 -9.77 1.50
N HIS A 86 -11.33 -10.63 0.97
CA HIS A 86 -11.75 -10.65 -0.45
C HIS A 86 -10.60 -11.03 -1.41
N PRO A 87 -10.22 -12.31 -1.51
CA PRO A 87 -9.13 -12.78 -2.38
C PRO A 87 -9.36 -12.43 -3.86
N ASP A 88 -10.61 -12.31 -4.29
CA ASP A 88 -10.98 -11.91 -5.65
C ASP A 88 -10.59 -10.46 -5.96
N VAL A 89 -10.71 -9.57 -4.97
CA VAL A 89 -10.29 -8.17 -5.08
C VAL A 89 -8.77 -8.12 -5.26
N PHE A 90 -8.03 -8.86 -4.45
CA PHE A 90 -6.58 -8.94 -4.61
C PHE A 90 -6.17 -9.49 -5.98
N ARG A 91 -6.83 -10.55 -6.46
CA ARG A 91 -6.58 -11.12 -7.80
C ARG A 91 -6.88 -10.13 -8.92
N LEU A 92 -8.03 -9.45 -8.86
CA LEU A 92 -8.39 -8.41 -9.82
C LEU A 92 -7.35 -7.28 -9.82
N PHE A 93 -6.99 -6.80 -8.64
CA PHE A 93 -6.01 -5.75 -8.50
C PHE A 93 -4.60 -6.19 -8.83
N THR A 94 -4.23 -7.47 -8.86
CA THR A 94 -2.88 -7.93 -9.24
C THR A 94 -2.76 -8.36 -10.70
N HIS A 95 -3.88 -8.58 -11.39
CA HIS A 95 -3.92 -9.00 -12.79
C HIS A 95 -3.19 -8.03 -13.74
N ARG A 96 -2.58 -8.59 -14.77
CA ARG A 96 -1.98 -7.88 -15.91
C ARG A 96 -2.53 -8.53 -17.17
N PHE A 97 -3.14 -7.75 -18.05
CA PHE A 97 -3.49 -8.20 -19.40
C PHE A 97 -2.18 -8.37 -20.18
N GLY A 98 -1.98 -9.56 -20.75
CA GLY A 98 -0.87 -9.86 -21.66
C GLY A 98 -1.17 -9.43 -23.08
#